data_AF-A0AAV9WVB6-F1
#
_entry.id   AF-A0AAV9WVB6-F1
#
_cell.length_a   1.000
_cell.length_b   1.000
_cell.length_c   1.000
_cell.angle_alpha   90.00
_cell.angle_beta   90.00
_cell.angle_gamma   90.00
#
_symmetry.space_group_name_H-M   'P 1'
#
loop_
_entity.id
_entity.type
_entity.pdbx_description
1 polymer ?
#
loop_
_entity_poly.entity_id
_entity_poly.type
_entity_poly.pdbx_seq_one_letter_code
_entity_poly.pdbx_strand_id
1 'polypeptide(L)'
;MRWSLALATLYISLGTPIDSSKRDDTSSPDVCERWAHQAAVVDTTLYIYGGRSRATALQTDNTWNNDFLKLDLSEDFDIASAPIQGLPKPDGPPPVALGYLWNDLTDLYLYGGEFSDTPPASPTAFQLWQYSIKSSTWSVPDTNNGGSIQRAAEGAGVSIPNRGKGYYFGGHLDGYTTQGWSQSVPRLYLTSMVEYDMNSATWTNHTETGASFPERADGVLAFIPWGEEGILLALGGGTNTTFSQLNIIDVFDIKNNKWTKQATSGATPEIRVNACTAVFSAPDNSSHNVYMYGGQNLQPAGEQIQYDDLWILTIPSFTWVQVKTDGQSNPPARAGHTCHAYRGQILVIGGYTGQELSCDTGVYVFDASSLQWQTSFKGGNETGGDSTNIYEPNKNSFYNVPALVVSQIGGGSTGGATVTAPQRTPVADSPLTGTNPDYTYNPNAPQQSPVLVTSTITGSAGVETTVVTETPTNQPSNSGNNSNRGASVGIIVGATVGGVAFVVGALLFLLFLWYKRRVKELRESYEEQQVTQGLVDPEGRPMSMASSGYPATMNHGRSKEDLMEGVEPTFWGMLLQPRRSLRVVNH
;
A
#
# COMPACT_ATOMS: atom_id res chain seq x y z
N MET A 1 20.17 85.42 29.75
CA MET A 1 20.44 84.97 28.37
C MET A 1 19.71 83.64 28.13
N ARG A 2 19.36 83.32 26.89
CA ARG A 2 18.82 82.01 26.46
C ARG A 2 19.82 80.89 26.80
N TRP A 3 19.46 79.62 27.04
CA TRP A 3 18.68 78.72 26.17
C TRP A 3 18.15 77.50 26.94
N SER A 4 17.07 76.91 26.43
CA SER A 4 16.56 75.59 26.81
C SER A 4 17.33 74.46 26.13
N LEU A 5 17.41 73.29 26.77
CA LEU A 5 17.50 72.01 26.06
C LEU A 5 16.88 70.91 26.93
N ALA A 6 15.94 70.15 26.35
CA ALA A 6 15.22 69.08 27.04
C ALA A 6 15.96 67.75 26.93
N LEU A 7 16.00 66.96 28.01
CA LEU A 7 16.31 65.53 27.93
C LEU A 7 14.99 64.75 27.91
N ALA A 8 14.82 63.91 26.89
CA ALA A 8 13.71 62.97 26.79
C ALA A 8 13.98 61.73 27.66
N THR A 9 12.94 61.24 28.34
CA THR A 9 12.97 59.99 29.10
C THR A 9 13.16 58.77 28.20
N LEU A 10 14.19 57.98 28.48
CA LEU A 10 14.43 56.69 27.83
C LEU A 10 13.49 55.62 28.40
N TYR A 11 12.52 55.17 27.62
CA TYR A 11 11.75 53.97 27.94
C TYR A 11 12.61 52.73 27.67
N ILE A 12 13.05 52.05 28.72
CA ILE A 12 13.64 50.70 28.61
C ILE A 12 12.48 49.71 28.51
N SER A 13 12.20 49.26 27.29
CA SER A 13 11.35 48.08 27.08
C SER A 13 12.11 46.85 27.58
N LEU A 14 11.63 46.25 28.66
CA LEU A 14 12.06 44.92 29.07
C LEU A 14 11.45 43.91 28.10
N GLY A 15 12.21 43.57 27.06
CA GLY A 15 11.84 42.50 26.14
C GLY A 15 11.67 41.18 26.89
N THR A 16 10.47 40.60 26.80
CA THR A 16 10.26 39.20 27.18
C THR A 16 11.21 38.32 26.38
N PRO A 17 11.85 37.30 26.99
CA PRO A 17 12.62 36.34 26.22
C PRO A 17 11.70 35.69 25.18
N ILE A 18 12.16 35.64 23.93
CA ILE A 18 11.47 34.95 22.85
C ILE A 18 11.52 33.46 23.19
N ASP A 19 10.36 32.90 23.54
CA ASP A 19 10.20 31.47 23.78
C ASP A 19 10.50 30.70 22.48
N SER A 20 11.28 29.63 22.61
CA SER A 20 11.75 28.86 21.47
C SER A 20 10.62 28.03 20.88
N SER A 21 10.21 28.37 19.65
CA SER A 21 9.40 27.54 18.74
C SER A 21 8.44 26.56 19.42
N LYS A 22 7.23 27.01 19.74
CA LYS A 22 6.13 26.07 19.93
C LYS A 22 6.02 25.21 18.68
N ARG A 23 6.09 23.89 18.88
CA ARG A 23 5.68 22.89 17.89
C ARG A 23 4.21 23.19 17.58
N ASP A 24 3.80 23.13 16.31
CA ASP A 24 2.38 22.98 16.03
C ASP A 24 2.00 21.56 16.48
N ASP A 25 1.39 21.49 17.67
CA ASP A 25 0.98 20.23 18.32
C ASP A 25 -0.22 19.58 17.61
N THR A 26 -0.78 20.24 16.59
CA THR A 26 -1.89 19.77 15.74
C THR A 26 -1.40 19.65 14.30
N SER A 27 -1.77 18.56 13.63
CA SER A 27 -1.47 18.34 12.22
C SER A 27 -2.23 19.28 11.28
N SER A 28 -1.59 19.73 10.20
CA SER A 28 -2.24 20.63 9.23
C SER A 28 -3.13 19.86 8.25
N PRO A 29 -4.45 20.12 8.19
CA PRO A 29 -5.28 19.63 7.10
C PRO A 29 -5.00 20.40 5.79
N ASP A 30 -4.70 21.71 5.91
CA ASP A 30 -4.48 22.62 4.80
C ASP A 30 -3.18 22.28 4.07
N VAL A 31 -3.34 21.80 2.83
CA VAL A 31 -2.25 21.44 1.91
C VAL A 31 -2.64 21.81 0.48
N CYS A 32 -1.63 22.08 -0.34
CA CYS A 32 -1.77 22.28 -1.78
C CYS A 32 -1.85 20.94 -2.55
N GLU A 33 -1.31 19.86 -1.99
CA GLU A 33 -1.44 18.48 -2.49
C GLU A 33 -0.99 17.49 -1.39
N ARG A 34 -1.51 16.26 -1.40
CA ARG A 34 -1.11 15.14 -0.53
C ARG A 34 -1.06 13.83 -1.32
N TRP A 35 -0.04 13.01 -1.12
CA TRP A 35 0.11 11.72 -1.77
C TRP A 35 0.88 10.71 -0.90
N ALA A 36 0.78 9.44 -1.25
CA ALA A 36 1.47 8.32 -0.60
C ALA A 36 1.19 8.18 0.91
N HIS A 37 0.10 8.77 1.40
CA HIS A 37 -0.40 8.64 2.77
C HIS A 37 -1.09 7.29 2.97
N GLN A 38 -1.22 6.89 4.23
CA GLN A 38 -1.97 5.72 4.66
C GLN A 38 -3.34 6.18 5.17
N ALA A 39 -4.43 5.47 4.85
CA ALA A 39 -5.77 5.86 5.29
C ALA A 39 -6.69 4.66 5.48
N ALA A 40 -7.66 4.80 6.39
CA ALA A 40 -8.67 3.78 6.70
C ALA A 40 -9.97 4.43 7.20
N VAL A 41 -11.11 3.82 6.88
CA VAL A 41 -12.41 4.20 7.44
C VAL A 41 -12.74 3.32 8.65
N VAL A 42 -13.06 3.94 9.77
CA VAL A 42 -13.62 3.27 10.95
C VAL A 42 -14.92 3.98 11.33
N ASP A 43 -16.01 3.21 11.40
CA ASP A 43 -17.37 3.74 11.58
C ASP A 43 -17.67 4.85 10.55
N THR A 44 -18.03 6.06 10.99
CA THR A 44 -18.26 7.23 10.11
C THR A 44 -17.02 8.08 9.87
N THR A 45 -15.81 7.68 10.29
CA THR A 45 -14.62 8.52 10.20
C THR A 45 -13.56 7.92 9.29
N LEU A 46 -13.17 8.65 8.26
CA LEU A 46 -11.92 8.40 7.54
C LEU A 46 -10.75 8.98 8.35
N TYR A 47 -9.77 8.15 8.68
CA TYR A 47 -8.48 8.57 9.23
C TYR A 47 -7.41 8.57 8.15
N ILE A 48 -6.53 9.58 8.19
CA ILE A 48 -5.39 9.73 7.28
C ILE A 48 -4.14 9.92 8.14
N TYR A 49 -3.10 9.15 7.84
CA TYR A 49 -1.80 9.25 8.48
C TYR A 49 -0.72 9.56 7.44
N GLY A 50 0.21 10.44 7.78
CA GLY A 50 1.51 10.61 7.15
C GLY A 50 1.49 10.83 5.65
N GLY A 51 2.38 10.13 4.96
CA GLY A 51 2.64 10.34 3.53
C GLY A 51 3.49 11.57 3.25
N ARG A 52 3.22 12.17 2.10
CA ARG A 52 3.86 13.39 1.61
C ARG A 52 2.80 14.45 1.32
N SER A 53 3.13 15.71 1.58
CA SER A 53 2.28 16.85 1.21
C SER A 53 3.11 18.10 0.96
N ARG A 54 2.61 18.99 0.09
CA ARG A 54 3.18 20.32 -0.12
C ARG A 54 2.17 21.40 0.28
N ALA A 55 2.62 22.49 0.91
CA ALA A 55 1.80 23.64 1.26
C ALA A 55 1.63 24.63 0.09
N THR A 56 2.51 24.57 -0.91
CA THR A 56 2.43 25.37 -2.15
C THR A 56 2.87 24.53 -3.35
N ALA A 57 2.42 24.86 -4.55
CA ALA A 57 2.76 24.11 -5.76
C ALA A 57 4.27 24.12 -6.08
N LEU A 58 5.02 25.10 -5.56
CA LEU A 58 6.46 25.25 -5.81
C LEU A 58 7.35 24.60 -4.73
N GLN A 59 6.77 24.07 -3.65
CA GLN A 59 7.55 23.37 -2.62
C GLN A 59 8.02 22.01 -3.14
N THR A 60 9.32 21.73 -2.99
CA THR A 60 9.98 20.51 -3.49
C THR A 60 10.74 19.73 -2.41
N ASP A 61 10.81 20.27 -1.20
CA ASP A 61 11.50 19.74 -0.03
C ASP A 61 10.56 19.66 1.19
N ASN A 62 10.98 18.92 2.22
CA ASN A 62 10.26 18.79 3.50
C ASN A 62 8.77 18.38 3.32
N THR A 63 8.50 17.48 2.39
CA THR A 63 7.13 17.02 2.07
C THR A 63 6.67 15.86 2.95
N TRP A 64 7.60 15.04 3.44
CA TRP A 64 7.36 13.88 4.30
C TRP A 64 6.93 14.31 5.71
N ASN A 65 5.89 13.66 6.25
CA ASN A 65 5.31 14.00 7.54
C ASN A 65 4.70 12.77 8.25
N ASN A 66 4.38 12.92 9.53
CA ASN A 66 3.53 12.01 10.31
C ASN A 66 2.20 12.68 10.66
N ASP A 67 1.66 13.54 9.78
CA ASP A 67 0.43 14.26 10.09
C ASP A 67 -0.74 13.30 10.21
N PHE A 68 -1.54 13.47 11.27
CA PHE A 68 -2.68 12.62 11.56
C PHE A 68 -3.95 13.44 11.47
N LEU A 69 -4.85 13.03 10.61
CA LEU A 69 -6.04 13.79 10.22
C LEU A 69 -7.26 12.88 10.26
N LYS A 70 -8.44 13.50 10.34
CA LYS A 70 -9.70 12.82 10.13
C LYS A 70 -10.64 13.60 9.20
N LEU A 71 -11.55 12.89 8.57
CA LEU A 71 -12.67 13.44 7.82
C LEU A 71 -13.95 12.71 8.27
N ASP A 72 -14.95 13.47 8.68
CA ASP A 72 -16.24 12.94 9.11
C ASP A 72 -17.12 12.65 7.89
N LEU A 73 -17.68 11.44 7.86
CA LEU A 73 -18.52 10.90 6.78
C LEU A 73 -19.99 10.73 7.24
N SER A 74 -20.35 11.15 8.46
CA SER A 74 -21.76 11.17 8.89
C SER A 74 -22.59 12.23 8.18
N GLU A 75 -21.97 13.30 7.70
CA GLU A 75 -22.62 14.46 7.09
C GLU A 75 -22.25 14.65 5.61
N ASP A 76 -23.13 15.34 4.86
CA ASP A 76 -22.86 15.80 3.50
C ASP A 76 -21.77 16.89 3.48
N PHE A 77 -20.88 16.87 2.49
CA PHE A 77 -19.94 17.96 2.24
C PHE A 77 -19.65 18.19 0.75
N ASP A 78 -19.28 19.41 0.38
CA ASP A 78 -18.80 19.75 -0.98
C ASP A 78 -17.31 19.42 -1.10
N ILE A 79 -16.89 18.77 -2.20
CA ILE A 79 -15.51 18.29 -2.36
C ILE A 79 -14.48 19.43 -2.47
N ALA A 80 -14.91 20.63 -2.88
CA ALA A 80 -14.05 21.81 -2.93
C ALA A 80 -13.80 22.43 -1.53
N SER A 81 -14.49 21.95 -0.49
CA SER A 81 -14.36 22.42 0.89
C SER A 81 -14.48 21.28 1.91
N ALA A 82 -13.94 20.11 1.58
CA ALA A 82 -14.01 18.91 2.41
C ALA A 82 -13.48 19.18 3.84
N PRO A 83 -14.27 18.87 4.90
CA PRO A 83 -13.96 19.28 6.28
C PRO A 83 -12.93 18.36 6.96
N ILE A 84 -11.74 18.24 6.35
CA ILE A 84 -10.60 17.50 6.93
C ILE A 84 -10.10 18.26 8.16
N GLN A 85 -9.96 17.55 9.28
CA GLN A 85 -9.56 18.10 10.58
C GLN A 85 -8.19 17.54 10.99
N GLY A 86 -7.33 18.44 11.47
CA GLY A 86 -6.10 18.06 12.17
C GLY A 86 -6.38 17.37 13.50
N LEU A 87 -5.72 16.25 13.75
CA LEU A 87 -5.62 15.64 15.08
C LEU A 87 -4.29 16.04 15.74
N PRO A 88 -4.12 15.79 17.06
CA PRO A 88 -2.83 15.99 17.72
C PRO A 88 -1.72 15.23 17.00
N LYS A 89 -0.60 15.90 16.73
CA LYS A 89 0.50 15.33 15.97
C LYS A 89 1.10 14.14 16.73
N PRO A 90 1.20 12.94 16.13
CA PRO A 90 1.65 11.74 16.83
C PRO A 90 3.05 11.90 17.43
N ASP A 91 3.21 11.48 18.68
CA ASP A 91 4.50 11.28 19.32
C ASP A 91 4.79 9.77 19.38
N GLY A 92 5.95 9.36 18.84
CA GLY A 92 6.29 7.95 18.60
C GLY A 92 6.21 7.55 17.12
N PRO A 93 5.02 7.45 16.49
CA PRO A 93 4.87 7.05 15.09
C PRO A 93 5.70 7.92 14.12
N PRO A 94 6.52 7.29 13.23
CA PRO A 94 7.49 8.01 12.41
C PRO A 94 6.86 8.69 11.17
N PRO A 95 7.48 9.74 10.61
CA PRO A 95 7.05 10.36 9.35
C PRO A 95 7.37 9.46 8.17
N VAL A 96 6.39 8.65 7.77
CA VAL A 96 6.52 7.63 6.71
C VAL A 96 5.41 7.72 5.68
N ALA A 97 5.74 7.38 4.44
CA ALA A 97 4.82 7.22 3.31
C ALA A 97 4.77 5.75 2.86
N LEU A 98 3.87 5.40 1.93
CA LEU A 98 3.86 4.09 1.25
C LEU A 98 3.76 2.87 2.20
N GLY A 99 3.20 3.09 3.39
CA GLY A 99 2.84 2.02 4.33
C GLY A 99 1.38 1.60 4.16
N TYR A 100 0.80 0.99 5.19
CA TYR A 100 -0.64 0.76 5.26
C TYR A 100 -1.19 1.11 6.64
N LEU A 101 -2.43 1.61 6.68
CA LEU A 101 -3.17 1.85 7.91
C LEU A 101 -4.28 0.80 7.94
N TRP A 102 -4.07 -0.28 8.69
CA TRP A 102 -5.15 -1.23 8.92
C TRP A 102 -6.06 -0.75 10.04
N ASN A 103 -7.18 -1.45 10.22
CA ASN A 103 -8.12 -1.20 11.29
C ASN A 103 -8.89 -2.46 11.67
N ASP A 104 -9.26 -2.53 12.94
CA ASP A 104 -10.46 -3.27 13.36
C ASP A 104 -11.65 -2.28 13.42
N LEU A 105 -12.70 -2.60 14.20
CA LEU A 105 -13.86 -1.72 14.35
C LEU A 105 -13.68 -0.64 15.44
N THR A 106 -12.51 -0.58 16.08
CA THR A 106 -12.24 0.25 17.26
C THR A 106 -10.91 1.01 17.19
N ASP A 107 -9.88 0.40 16.59
CA ASP A 107 -8.49 0.88 16.62
C ASP A 107 -7.86 0.82 15.20
N LEU A 108 -6.85 1.65 14.99
CA LEU A 108 -6.05 1.72 13.76
C LEU A 108 -4.65 1.13 14.00
N TYR A 109 -4.06 0.50 12.98
CA TYR A 109 -2.72 -0.09 13.04
C TYR A 109 -1.87 0.36 11.85
N LEU A 110 -0.89 1.23 12.11
CA LEU A 110 0.07 1.69 11.10
C LEU A 110 1.18 0.64 10.93
N TYR A 111 1.23 0.05 9.74
CA TYR A 111 2.23 -0.91 9.32
C TYR A 111 3.15 -0.34 8.23
N GLY A 112 4.43 -0.71 8.31
CA GLY A 112 5.39 -0.51 7.23
C GLY A 112 5.80 0.95 7.03
N GLY A 113 5.96 1.31 5.75
CA GLY A 113 6.26 2.64 5.24
C GLY A 113 7.75 2.95 5.09
N GLU A 114 8.05 3.82 4.14
CA GLU A 114 9.38 4.35 3.83
C GLU A 114 9.64 5.64 4.61
N PHE A 115 10.89 5.88 5.03
CA PHE A 115 11.35 7.15 5.59
C PHE A 115 11.75 8.13 4.48
N SER A 116 11.79 9.43 4.80
CA SER A 116 12.14 10.48 3.83
C SER A 116 13.38 10.19 2.99
N ASP A 117 13.19 10.15 1.67
CA ASP A 117 14.22 10.01 0.64
C ASP A 117 14.98 11.33 0.40
N THR A 118 14.28 12.45 0.53
CA THR A 118 14.74 13.81 0.25
C THR A 118 14.01 14.80 1.16
N PRO A 119 14.67 15.35 2.20
CA PRO A 119 16.02 15.01 2.64
C PRO A 119 16.12 13.57 3.20
N PRO A 120 17.23 12.84 2.99
CA PRO A 120 17.41 11.50 3.54
C PRO A 120 17.22 11.43 5.07
N ALA A 121 16.37 10.53 5.54
CA ALA A 121 16.15 10.21 6.94
C ALA A 121 16.44 8.73 7.22
N SER A 122 17.16 8.44 8.31
CA SER A 122 17.53 7.06 8.67
C SER A 122 16.35 6.31 9.30
N PRO A 123 16.03 5.08 8.85
CA PRO A 123 14.96 4.29 9.45
C PRO A 123 15.26 3.87 10.88
N THR A 124 14.21 3.83 11.70
CA THR A 124 14.23 3.18 13.01
C THR A 124 13.83 1.70 12.90
N ALA A 125 14.07 0.93 13.95
CA ALA A 125 13.57 -0.44 14.07
C ALA A 125 12.07 -0.53 13.72
N PHE A 126 11.64 -1.67 13.17
CA PHE A 126 10.22 -1.90 12.93
C PHE A 126 9.44 -1.92 14.25
N GLN A 127 8.35 -1.18 14.27
CA GLN A 127 7.30 -1.25 15.28
C GLN A 127 5.96 -1.12 14.55
N LEU A 128 5.00 -1.96 14.91
CA LEU A 128 3.59 -1.73 14.59
C LEU A 128 3.08 -0.67 15.55
N TRP A 129 2.41 0.36 15.05
CA TRP A 129 1.82 1.42 15.90
C TRP A 129 0.31 1.30 15.91
N GLN A 130 -0.28 1.21 17.11
CA GLN A 130 -1.72 1.15 17.31
C GLN A 130 -2.23 2.51 17.80
N TYR A 131 -3.24 3.07 17.14
CA TYR A 131 -4.02 4.19 17.65
C TYR A 131 -5.37 3.69 18.14
N SER A 132 -5.61 3.80 19.45
CA SER A 132 -6.95 3.54 19.98
C SER A 132 -7.82 4.78 19.84
N ILE A 133 -8.92 4.66 19.09
CA ILE A 133 -9.84 5.78 18.84
C ILE A 133 -10.49 6.21 20.15
N LYS A 134 -10.89 5.22 20.98
CA LYS A 134 -11.60 5.42 22.25
C LYS A 134 -10.81 6.26 23.26
N SER A 135 -9.50 6.03 23.37
CA SER A 135 -8.63 6.80 24.26
C SER A 135 -7.93 7.97 23.55
N SER A 136 -7.97 8.00 22.22
CA SER A 136 -7.24 8.94 21.36
C SER A 136 -5.72 8.93 21.61
N THR A 137 -5.14 7.73 21.73
CA THR A 137 -3.72 7.54 22.08
C THR A 137 -3.03 6.56 21.16
N TRP A 138 -1.80 6.89 20.76
CA TRP A 138 -0.86 5.98 20.10
C TRP A 138 -0.13 5.11 21.12
N SER A 139 0.15 3.86 20.73
CA SER A 139 0.87 2.86 21.51
C SER A 139 1.53 1.82 20.59
N VAL A 140 2.32 0.92 21.16
CA VAL A 140 2.87 -0.27 20.46
C VAL A 140 2.26 -1.50 21.14
N PRO A 141 1.56 -2.39 20.41
CA PRO A 141 0.98 -3.59 20.99
C PRO A 141 2.07 -4.61 21.36
N ASP A 142 1.83 -5.35 22.45
CA ASP A 142 2.70 -6.46 22.88
C ASP A 142 2.54 -7.65 21.93
N THR A 143 3.30 -7.66 20.83
CA THR A 143 3.21 -8.74 19.82
C THR A 143 3.82 -10.03 20.32
N ASN A 144 3.07 -11.14 20.27
CA ASN A 144 3.51 -12.42 20.83
C ASN A 144 4.62 -13.13 20.01
N ASN A 145 4.86 -12.75 18.75
CA ASN A 145 5.86 -13.36 17.86
C ASN A 145 6.46 -12.39 16.80
N GLY A 146 6.38 -11.06 16.98
CA GLY A 146 6.71 -10.09 15.92
C GLY A 146 8.19 -9.95 15.51
N GLY A 147 9.12 -10.63 16.19
CA GLY A 147 10.56 -10.37 16.10
C GLY A 147 11.25 -10.63 14.75
N SER A 148 10.55 -11.19 13.76
CA SER A 148 11.07 -11.42 12.40
C SER A 148 10.41 -10.55 11.32
N ILE A 149 9.43 -9.72 11.67
CA ILE A 149 8.73 -8.85 10.72
C ILE A 149 9.56 -7.60 10.45
N GLN A 150 9.70 -7.23 9.18
CA GLN A 150 10.41 -6.02 8.75
C GLN A 150 9.43 -4.93 8.33
N ARG A 151 9.89 -3.68 8.39
CA ARG A 151 9.15 -2.54 7.86
C ARG A 151 9.23 -2.59 6.33
N ALA A 152 8.19 -3.10 5.66
CA ALA A 152 8.07 -3.02 4.21
C ALA A 152 7.39 -1.72 3.77
N ALA A 153 7.75 -1.21 2.60
CA ALA A 153 7.04 -0.11 1.93
C ALA A 153 6.55 -0.54 0.54
N GLU A 154 5.65 0.25 -0.04
CA GLU A 154 5.06 0.05 -1.37
C GLU A 154 4.31 -1.30 -1.52
N GLY A 155 4.11 -2.10 -0.47
CA GLY A 155 3.33 -3.34 -0.56
C GLY A 155 1.83 -3.09 -0.49
N ALA A 156 1.09 -4.10 -0.96
CA ALA A 156 -0.34 -4.07 -1.09
C ALA A 156 -1.01 -4.57 0.20
N GLY A 157 -1.67 -3.68 0.95
CA GLY A 157 -2.36 -4.02 2.19
C GLY A 157 -3.89 -4.09 2.04
N VAL A 158 -4.56 -4.79 2.97
CA VAL A 158 -6.02 -4.74 3.16
C VAL A 158 -6.43 -5.09 4.60
N SER A 159 -7.48 -4.42 5.11
CA SER A 159 -8.14 -4.78 6.38
C SER A 159 -9.32 -5.73 6.14
N ILE A 160 -9.57 -6.64 7.09
CA ILE A 160 -10.85 -7.34 7.27
C ILE A 160 -11.35 -7.01 8.69
N PRO A 161 -12.01 -5.84 8.89
CA PRO A 161 -12.21 -5.28 10.23
C PRO A 161 -13.11 -6.13 11.12
N ASN A 162 -14.15 -6.75 10.54
CA ASN A 162 -15.07 -7.65 11.23
C ASN A 162 -14.41 -8.96 11.73
N ARG A 163 -13.16 -9.23 11.35
CA ARG A 163 -12.36 -10.35 11.87
C ARG A 163 -11.10 -9.89 12.61
N GLY A 164 -10.86 -8.57 12.71
CA GLY A 164 -9.62 -8.02 13.26
C GLY A 164 -8.36 -8.52 12.55
N LYS A 165 -8.38 -8.60 11.21
CA LYS A 165 -7.23 -9.05 10.42
C LYS A 165 -6.69 -7.93 9.52
N GLY A 166 -5.38 -7.76 9.48
CA GLY A 166 -4.68 -6.95 8.48
C GLY A 166 -3.76 -7.84 7.65
N TYR A 167 -3.84 -7.75 6.33
CA TYR A 167 -2.93 -8.47 5.41
C TYR A 167 -2.02 -7.50 4.67
N TYR A 168 -0.77 -7.91 4.45
CA TYR A 168 0.20 -7.23 3.57
C TYR A 168 0.78 -8.21 2.57
N PHE A 169 0.86 -7.81 1.31
CA PHE A 169 1.45 -8.59 0.24
C PHE A 169 2.51 -7.80 -0.52
N GLY A 170 3.69 -8.38 -0.73
CA GLY A 170 4.76 -7.78 -1.51
C GLY A 170 5.34 -6.52 -0.85
N GLY A 171 5.70 -5.54 -1.67
CA GLY A 171 6.45 -4.35 -1.28
C GLY A 171 7.96 -4.53 -1.46
N HIS A 172 8.76 -3.68 -0.81
CA HIS A 172 10.21 -3.76 -0.83
C HIS A 172 10.85 -3.51 0.56
N LEU A 173 12.13 -3.89 0.68
CA LEU A 173 13.05 -3.56 1.77
C LEU A 173 14.34 -2.94 1.21
N ASP A 174 14.83 -1.87 1.83
CA ASP A 174 16.00 -1.08 1.42
C ASP A 174 16.52 -0.16 2.55
N GLY A 175 17.40 0.79 2.20
CA GLY A 175 18.00 1.75 3.12
C GLY A 175 17.07 2.82 3.72
N TYR A 176 15.85 2.97 3.19
CA TYR A 176 14.84 3.92 3.69
C TYR A 176 13.68 3.22 4.42
N THR A 177 13.69 1.89 4.46
CA THR A 177 12.72 1.07 5.17
C THR A 177 13.34 0.30 6.33
N THR A 178 14.58 -0.22 6.16
CA THR A 178 15.20 -1.15 7.12
C THR A 178 16.38 -0.52 7.87
N GLN A 179 16.32 -0.55 9.20
CA GLN A 179 17.39 -0.02 10.06
C GLN A 179 18.71 -0.76 9.82
N GLY A 180 19.78 -0.01 9.51
CA GLY A 180 21.13 -0.56 9.29
C GLY A 180 21.35 -1.17 7.90
N TRP A 181 20.36 -1.11 7.00
CA TRP A 181 20.55 -1.48 5.60
C TRP A 181 21.45 -0.44 4.91
N SER A 182 22.45 -0.90 4.16
CA SER A 182 23.37 0.01 3.44
C SER A 182 22.69 0.55 2.19
N GLN A 183 22.77 1.87 1.97
CA GLN A 183 22.31 2.50 0.72
C GLN A 183 23.06 2.02 -0.54
N SER A 184 24.15 1.28 -0.37
CA SER A 184 24.89 0.60 -1.44
C SER A 184 24.39 -0.83 -1.74
N VAL A 185 23.39 -1.33 -1.01
CA VAL A 185 22.77 -2.64 -1.24
C VAL A 185 21.43 -2.40 -1.92
N PRO A 186 21.22 -2.90 -3.15
CA PRO A 186 19.98 -2.70 -3.90
C PRO A 186 18.73 -3.11 -3.12
N ARG A 187 17.60 -2.47 -3.44
CA ARG A 187 16.31 -2.81 -2.82
C ARG A 187 15.91 -4.26 -3.10
N LEU A 188 15.40 -4.93 -2.08
CA LEU A 188 14.83 -6.27 -2.16
C LEU A 188 13.31 -6.15 -2.34
N TYR A 189 12.82 -6.46 -3.53
CA TYR A 189 11.38 -6.65 -3.76
C TYR A 189 10.90 -7.94 -3.08
N LEU A 190 9.66 -7.94 -2.61
CA LEU A 190 9.10 -9.01 -1.80
C LEU A 190 8.08 -9.84 -2.58
N THR A 191 8.12 -11.16 -2.35
CA THR A 191 7.04 -12.12 -2.64
C THR A 191 6.24 -12.50 -1.38
N SER A 192 6.58 -11.93 -0.23
CA SER A 192 6.03 -12.34 1.05
C SER A 192 4.59 -11.88 1.26
N MET A 193 3.82 -12.72 1.93
CA MET A 193 2.51 -12.36 2.46
C MET A 193 2.53 -12.52 3.98
N VAL A 194 2.07 -11.50 4.70
CA VAL A 194 1.92 -11.54 6.16
C VAL A 194 0.51 -11.15 6.56
N GLU A 195 0.03 -11.74 7.64
CA GLU A 195 -1.21 -11.41 8.34
C GLU A 195 -0.86 -10.94 9.75
N TYR A 196 -1.54 -9.91 10.23
CA TYR A 196 -1.61 -9.53 11.63
C TYR A 196 -3.03 -9.76 12.16
N ASP A 197 -3.15 -10.55 13.23
CA ASP A 197 -4.35 -10.67 14.02
C ASP A 197 -4.34 -9.61 15.13
N MET A 198 -5.26 -8.67 15.03
CA MET A 198 -5.44 -7.54 15.95
C MET A 198 -6.03 -8.00 17.30
N ASN A 199 -6.81 -9.09 17.30
CA ASN A 199 -7.45 -9.61 18.51
C ASN A 199 -6.44 -10.33 19.42
N SER A 200 -5.48 -11.05 18.84
CA SER A 200 -4.45 -11.83 19.58
C SER A 200 -3.05 -11.24 19.54
N ALA A 201 -2.85 -10.11 18.86
CA ALA A 201 -1.55 -9.47 18.62
C ALA A 201 -0.49 -10.45 18.06
N THR A 202 -0.88 -11.26 17.08
CA THR A 202 -0.05 -12.32 16.47
C THR A 202 0.16 -12.12 14.98
N TRP A 203 1.38 -12.39 14.54
CA TRP A 203 1.75 -12.42 13.13
C TRP A 203 1.70 -13.84 12.57
N THR A 204 1.10 -14.00 11.39
CA THR A 204 1.12 -15.23 10.58
C THR A 204 1.84 -14.93 9.27
N ASN A 205 2.67 -15.87 8.80
CA ASN A 205 3.37 -15.75 7.52
C ASN A 205 2.76 -16.72 6.50
N HIS A 206 2.20 -16.16 5.43
CA HIS A 206 1.54 -16.86 4.32
C HIS A 206 2.41 -16.90 3.04
N THR A 207 3.73 -16.70 3.19
CA THR A 207 4.67 -16.72 2.07
C THR A 207 4.85 -18.14 1.53
N GLU A 208 4.29 -18.40 0.36
CA GLU A 208 4.40 -19.69 -0.33
C GLU A 208 5.74 -19.80 -1.08
N THR A 209 6.59 -20.75 -0.68
CA THR A 209 7.90 -20.97 -1.30
C THR A 209 7.74 -21.59 -2.69
N GLY A 210 8.22 -20.89 -3.72
CA GLY A 210 8.09 -21.35 -5.12
C GLY A 210 6.76 -20.99 -5.77
N ALA A 211 5.98 -20.08 -5.17
CA ALA A 211 4.78 -19.54 -5.78
C ALA A 211 5.06 -18.93 -7.16
N SER A 212 4.07 -19.00 -8.05
CA SER A 212 4.24 -18.67 -9.47
C SER A 212 4.03 -17.19 -9.83
N PHE A 213 4.04 -16.29 -8.84
CA PHE A 213 3.93 -14.84 -9.04
C PHE A 213 5.29 -14.13 -8.83
N PRO A 214 5.54 -13.01 -9.53
CA PRO A 214 6.77 -12.25 -9.36
C PRO A 214 6.76 -11.49 -8.03
N GLU A 215 7.96 -11.12 -7.58
CA GLU A 215 8.15 -10.06 -6.59
C GLU A 215 7.57 -8.74 -7.11
N ARG A 216 6.86 -7.99 -6.27
CA ARG A 216 6.25 -6.71 -6.68
C ARG A 216 6.01 -5.74 -5.53
N ALA A 217 6.13 -4.47 -5.86
CA ALA A 217 5.71 -3.31 -5.10
C ALA A 217 4.61 -2.55 -5.87
N ASP A 218 4.03 -1.53 -5.23
CA ASP A 218 3.03 -0.59 -5.72
C ASP A 218 1.77 -1.21 -6.34
N GLY A 219 1.42 -2.44 -5.93
CA GLY A 219 0.16 -3.10 -6.28
C GLY A 219 -0.97 -2.77 -5.29
N VAL A 220 -2.15 -3.34 -5.54
CA VAL A 220 -3.32 -3.22 -4.66
C VAL A 220 -3.80 -4.62 -4.25
N LEU A 221 -4.31 -4.74 -3.02
CA LEU A 221 -4.85 -5.97 -2.47
C LEU A 221 -6.32 -5.72 -2.12
N ALA A 222 -7.23 -6.43 -2.76
CA ALA A 222 -8.68 -6.29 -2.54
C ALA A 222 -9.24 -7.55 -1.89
N PHE A 223 -9.90 -7.42 -0.74
CA PHE A 223 -10.67 -8.52 -0.14
C PHE A 223 -12.02 -8.65 -0.84
N ILE A 224 -12.40 -9.88 -1.17
CA ILE A 224 -13.72 -10.22 -1.72
C ILE A 224 -14.36 -11.28 -0.81
N PRO A 225 -15.60 -11.09 -0.34
CA PRO A 225 -16.31 -12.07 0.48
C PRO A 225 -16.87 -13.24 -0.35
N TRP A 226 -16.00 -13.88 -1.15
CA TRP A 226 -16.32 -15.01 -2.03
C TRP A 226 -15.60 -16.30 -1.59
N GLY A 227 -16.33 -17.41 -1.46
CA GLY A 227 -15.84 -18.63 -0.79
C GLY A 227 -15.99 -18.56 0.74
N GLU A 228 -15.64 -19.63 1.45
CA GLU A 228 -15.93 -19.80 2.89
C GLU A 228 -15.36 -18.66 3.76
N GLU A 229 -14.07 -18.36 3.62
CA GLU A 229 -13.39 -17.28 4.36
C GLU A 229 -13.08 -16.06 3.48
N GLY A 230 -13.53 -16.04 2.23
CA GLY A 230 -13.19 -14.99 1.27
C GLY A 230 -11.86 -15.22 0.54
N ILE A 231 -11.58 -14.36 -0.43
CA ILE A 231 -10.34 -14.36 -1.23
C ILE A 231 -9.72 -12.97 -1.26
N LEU A 232 -8.40 -12.90 -1.46
CA LEU A 232 -7.69 -11.66 -1.75
C LEU A 232 -7.26 -11.63 -3.22
N LEU A 233 -7.52 -10.53 -3.90
CA LEU A 233 -7.07 -10.26 -5.26
C LEU A 233 -5.88 -9.31 -5.22
N ALA A 234 -4.72 -9.75 -5.69
CA ALA A 234 -3.55 -8.89 -5.86
C ALA A 234 -3.51 -8.35 -7.30
N LEU A 235 -3.61 -7.02 -7.43
CA LEU A 235 -3.84 -6.30 -8.68
C LEU A 235 -2.65 -5.37 -8.97
N GLY A 236 -2.10 -5.47 -10.19
CA GLY A 236 -1.04 -4.57 -10.67
C GLY A 236 0.25 -4.66 -9.84
N GLY A 237 1.00 -3.57 -9.81
CA GLY A 237 2.30 -3.52 -9.16
C GLY A 237 3.42 -4.15 -10.00
N GLY A 238 4.66 -3.95 -9.58
CA GLY A 238 5.85 -4.43 -10.28
C GLY A 238 7.16 -4.18 -9.56
N THR A 239 8.26 -4.40 -10.28
CA THR A 239 9.61 -3.95 -9.95
C THR A 239 9.99 -2.77 -10.85
N ASN A 240 11.22 -2.28 -10.73
CA ASN A 240 11.80 -1.32 -11.68
C ASN A 240 11.83 -1.81 -13.15
N THR A 241 11.69 -3.12 -13.40
CA THR A 241 11.88 -3.77 -14.71
C THR A 241 10.72 -4.65 -15.18
N THR A 242 9.88 -5.14 -14.27
CA THR A 242 8.81 -6.10 -14.58
C THR A 242 7.50 -5.68 -13.92
N PHE A 243 6.36 -6.03 -14.51
CA PHE A 243 5.04 -5.66 -13.99
C PHE A 243 4.09 -6.85 -13.98
N SER A 244 3.20 -6.88 -12.99
CA SER A 244 2.08 -7.80 -12.99
C SER A 244 1.02 -7.32 -13.97
N GLN A 245 0.67 -8.18 -14.92
CA GLN A 245 -0.37 -7.89 -15.91
C GLN A 245 -1.75 -8.03 -15.27
N LEU A 246 -2.70 -7.19 -15.67
CA LEU A 246 -4.07 -7.24 -15.15
C LEU A 246 -4.96 -8.24 -15.91
N ASN A 247 -4.41 -8.98 -16.88
CA ASN A 247 -5.10 -10.06 -17.61
C ASN A 247 -5.06 -11.42 -16.87
N ILE A 248 -4.24 -11.54 -15.82
CA ILE A 248 -4.12 -12.71 -14.95
C ILE A 248 -3.93 -12.19 -13.52
N ILE A 249 -4.93 -12.41 -12.67
CA ILE A 249 -4.92 -11.97 -11.28
C ILE A 249 -4.36 -13.07 -10.39
N ASP A 250 -3.50 -12.70 -9.44
CA ASP A 250 -3.10 -13.59 -8.35
C ASP A 250 -4.18 -13.56 -7.26
N VAL A 251 -4.70 -14.73 -6.92
CA VAL A 251 -5.82 -14.93 -6.01
C VAL A 251 -5.35 -15.77 -4.83
N PHE A 252 -5.37 -15.19 -3.64
CA PHE A 252 -5.12 -15.90 -2.39
C PHE A 252 -6.44 -16.40 -1.79
N ASP A 253 -6.50 -17.70 -1.55
CA ASP A 253 -7.57 -18.37 -0.83
C ASP A 253 -7.28 -18.32 0.67
N ILE A 254 -8.03 -17.52 1.42
CA ILE A 254 -7.80 -17.35 2.86
C ILE A 254 -8.00 -18.68 3.59
N LYS A 255 -9.03 -19.44 3.21
CA LYS A 255 -9.37 -20.71 3.88
C LYS A 255 -8.27 -21.75 3.75
N ASN A 256 -7.78 -21.92 2.52
CA ASN A 256 -6.80 -22.95 2.18
C ASN A 256 -5.35 -22.49 2.28
N ASN A 257 -5.10 -21.21 2.59
CA ASN A 257 -3.78 -20.59 2.62
C ASN A 257 -2.97 -20.90 1.35
N LYS A 258 -3.57 -20.62 0.18
CA LYS A 258 -3.02 -21.03 -1.13
C LYS A 258 -3.14 -19.92 -2.16
N TRP A 259 -2.06 -19.67 -2.89
CA TRP A 259 -2.09 -18.78 -4.06
C TRP A 259 -2.43 -19.52 -5.34
N THR A 260 -3.25 -18.88 -6.17
CA THR A 260 -3.70 -19.40 -7.46
C THR A 260 -3.77 -18.27 -8.48
N LYS A 261 -3.90 -18.60 -9.77
CA LYS A 261 -3.99 -17.60 -10.85
C LYS A 261 -5.32 -17.68 -11.58
N GLN A 262 -5.92 -16.52 -11.81
CA GLN A 262 -7.17 -16.37 -12.54
C GLN A 262 -6.99 -15.49 -13.78
N ALA A 263 -7.15 -16.07 -14.97
CA ALA A 263 -7.20 -15.30 -16.20
C ALA A 263 -8.50 -14.47 -16.28
N THR A 264 -8.42 -13.22 -16.71
CA THR A 264 -9.59 -12.35 -16.87
C THR A 264 -10.13 -12.37 -18.30
N SER A 265 -11.39 -11.98 -18.48
CA SER A 265 -11.99 -11.63 -19.77
C SER A 265 -12.26 -10.12 -19.89
N GLY A 266 -12.84 -9.70 -21.01
CA GLY A 266 -13.06 -8.28 -21.32
C GLY A 266 -11.83 -7.56 -21.89
N ALA A 267 -11.92 -6.23 -21.99
CA ALA A 267 -10.75 -5.38 -22.25
C ALA A 267 -9.90 -5.31 -20.98
N THR A 268 -8.57 -5.28 -21.10
CA THR A 268 -7.67 -5.27 -19.93
C THR A 268 -7.14 -3.85 -19.69
N PRO A 269 -7.09 -3.36 -18.44
CA PRO A 269 -6.39 -2.12 -18.13
C PRO A 269 -4.89 -2.23 -18.44
N GLU A 270 -4.27 -1.12 -18.81
CA GLU A 270 -2.81 -1.07 -18.97
C GLU A 270 -2.08 -1.37 -17.64
N ILE A 271 -0.87 -1.92 -17.76
CA ILE A 271 0.00 -2.20 -16.61
C ILE A 271 0.25 -0.94 -15.81
N ARG A 272 0.03 -1.03 -14.50
CA ARG A 272 0.07 0.14 -13.62
C ARG A 272 0.42 -0.20 -12.19
N VAL A 273 0.86 0.84 -11.51
CA VAL A 273 1.26 0.87 -10.11
C VAL A 273 0.62 2.07 -9.42
N ASN A 274 0.57 2.05 -8.08
CA ASN A 274 -0.02 3.12 -7.25
C ASN A 274 -1.46 3.54 -7.63
N ALA A 275 -2.22 2.62 -8.21
CA ALA A 275 -3.67 2.76 -8.34
C ALA A 275 -4.33 2.55 -6.97
N CYS A 276 -5.60 2.93 -6.86
CA CYS A 276 -6.44 2.61 -5.70
C CYS A 276 -7.53 1.60 -6.10
N THR A 277 -8.16 0.94 -5.11
CA THR A 277 -9.42 0.21 -5.34
C THR A 277 -10.46 0.44 -4.27
N ALA A 278 -11.73 0.32 -4.65
CA ALA A 278 -12.90 0.24 -3.78
C ALA A 278 -13.75 -0.99 -4.19
N VAL A 279 -14.37 -1.68 -3.24
CA VAL A 279 -15.15 -2.90 -3.49
C VAL A 279 -16.59 -2.69 -3.07
N PHE A 280 -17.53 -3.05 -3.94
CA PHE A 280 -18.97 -3.05 -3.66
C PHE A 280 -19.55 -4.43 -3.98
N SER A 281 -20.46 -4.91 -3.13
CA SER A 281 -21.15 -6.19 -3.34
C SER A 281 -22.58 -5.96 -3.80
N ALA A 282 -23.09 -6.82 -4.67
CA ALA A 282 -24.51 -6.81 -5.02
C ALA A 282 -25.38 -7.04 -3.76
N PRO A 283 -26.60 -6.47 -3.68
CA PRO A 283 -27.51 -6.66 -2.54
C PRO A 283 -27.98 -8.09 -2.22
N ASP A 284 -27.52 -9.10 -2.97
CA ASP A 284 -27.70 -10.53 -2.70
C ASP A 284 -26.37 -11.32 -2.68
N ASN A 285 -25.21 -10.64 -2.76
CA ASN A 285 -23.87 -11.20 -2.96
C ASN A 285 -23.68 -12.08 -4.22
N SER A 286 -24.57 -11.99 -5.22
CA SER A 286 -24.38 -12.72 -6.51
C SER A 286 -23.21 -12.20 -7.34
N SER A 287 -22.73 -10.99 -7.06
CA SER A 287 -21.52 -10.43 -7.66
C SER A 287 -20.82 -9.45 -6.73
N HIS A 288 -19.50 -9.32 -6.92
CA HIS A 288 -18.67 -8.33 -6.24
C HIS A 288 -17.87 -7.55 -7.29
N ASN A 289 -17.82 -6.23 -7.14
CA ASN A 289 -17.32 -5.32 -8.16
C ASN A 289 -16.18 -4.49 -7.58
N VAL A 290 -14.97 -4.73 -8.08
CA VAL A 290 -13.74 -4.02 -7.68
C VAL A 290 -13.51 -2.87 -8.65
N TYR A 291 -13.74 -1.66 -8.16
CA TYR A 291 -13.52 -0.42 -8.88
C TYR A 291 -12.06 -0.03 -8.69
N MET A 292 -11.28 0.05 -9.76
CA MET A 292 -9.89 0.48 -9.78
C MET A 292 -9.80 1.83 -10.49
N TYR A 293 -9.13 2.80 -9.87
CA TYR A 293 -9.01 4.16 -10.41
C TYR A 293 -7.56 4.66 -10.42
N GLY A 294 -7.17 5.25 -11.55
CA GLY A 294 -5.88 5.90 -11.76
C GLY A 294 -4.67 4.98 -11.65
N GLY A 295 -3.60 5.50 -11.05
CA GLY A 295 -2.27 4.88 -11.01
C GLY A 295 -1.37 5.40 -12.14
N GLN A 296 -0.26 4.72 -12.39
CA GLN A 296 0.71 5.12 -13.42
C GLN A 296 1.50 3.93 -13.95
N ASN A 297 2.10 4.05 -15.13
CA ASN A 297 3.17 3.14 -15.55
C ASN A 297 4.53 3.58 -14.93
N LEU A 298 5.53 2.69 -14.93
CA LEU A 298 6.91 3.05 -14.52
C LEU A 298 7.89 3.13 -15.70
N GLN A 299 7.47 2.74 -16.90
CA GLN A 299 8.31 2.63 -18.09
C GLN A 299 7.61 3.27 -19.31
N PRO A 300 8.30 4.10 -20.12
CA PRO A 300 9.72 4.43 -20.02
C PRO A 300 10.05 5.35 -18.83
N ALA A 301 11.22 5.14 -18.21
CA ALA A 301 11.66 5.99 -17.11
C ALA A 301 11.87 7.45 -17.58
N GLY A 302 11.20 8.41 -16.92
CA GLY A 302 11.20 9.83 -17.27
C GLY A 302 10.09 10.24 -18.25
N GLU A 303 9.34 9.28 -18.79
CA GLU A 303 8.18 9.46 -19.65
C GLU A 303 6.95 8.73 -19.07
N GLN A 304 6.83 8.69 -17.74
CA GLN A 304 5.73 8.01 -17.07
C GLN A 304 4.37 8.67 -17.38
N ILE A 305 3.40 7.81 -17.67
CA ILE A 305 2.00 8.20 -17.89
C ILE A 305 1.24 7.88 -16.60
N GLN A 306 0.66 8.93 -16.01
CA GLN A 306 -0.35 8.79 -14.97
C GLN A 306 -1.73 8.62 -15.64
N TYR A 307 -2.60 7.83 -15.02
CA TYR A 307 -3.92 7.51 -15.54
C TYR A 307 -5.04 8.23 -14.75
N ASP A 308 -6.12 8.57 -15.44
CA ASP A 308 -7.39 9.09 -14.92
C ASP A 308 -8.57 8.16 -15.24
N ASP A 309 -8.30 6.97 -15.76
CA ASP A 309 -9.32 6.00 -16.14
C ASP A 309 -9.84 5.18 -14.96
N LEU A 310 -11.08 4.68 -15.11
CA LEU A 310 -11.76 3.88 -14.10
C LEU A 310 -12.19 2.54 -14.71
N TRP A 311 -11.92 1.47 -13.97
CA TRP A 311 -12.18 0.09 -14.38
C TRP A 311 -12.93 -0.68 -13.30
N ILE A 312 -13.78 -1.62 -13.72
CA ILE A 312 -14.46 -2.55 -12.81
C ILE A 312 -14.03 -3.97 -13.15
N LEU A 313 -13.45 -4.70 -12.19
CA LEU A 313 -13.34 -6.16 -12.25
C LEU A 313 -14.52 -6.76 -11.50
N THR A 314 -15.35 -7.55 -12.19
CA THR A 314 -16.52 -8.19 -11.58
C THR A 314 -16.27 -9.69 -11.32
N ILE A 315 -16.61 -10.12 -10.11
CA ILE A 315 -16.48 -11.48 -9.56
C ILE A 315 -17.90 -12.04 -9.43
N PRO A 316 -18.17 -13.31 -9.81
CA PRO A 316 -17.21 -14.36 -10.14
C PRO A 316 -16.78 -14.47 -11.60
N SER A 317 -17.25 -13.61 -12.52
CA SER A 317 -16.93 -13.78 -13.96
C SER A 317 -15.46 -13.49 -14.31
N PHE A 318 -14.75 -12.75 -13.46
CA PHE A 318 -13.42 -12.18 -13.70
C PHE A 318 -13.35 -11.42 -15.03
N THR A 319 -14.37 -10.59 -15.27
CA THR A 319 -14.46 -9.73 -16.46
C THR A 319 -14.06 -8.31 -16.08
N TRP A 320 -13.08 -7.76 -16.78
CA TRP A 320 -12.76 -6.33 -16.72
C TRP A 320 -13.70 -5.54 -17.61
N VAL A 321 -14.20 -4.42 -17.09
CA VAL A 321 -15.11 -3.50 -17.78
C VAL A 321 -14.57 -2.08 -17.61
N GLN A 322 -14.26 -1.41 -18.71
CA GLN A 322 -13.85 0.00 -18.65
C GLN A 322 -15.08 0.87 -18.45
N VAL A 323 -15.03 1.76 -17.46
CA VAL A 323 -16.06 2.79 -17.28
C VAL A 323 -15.72 3.98 -18.17
N LYS A 324 -16.72 4.51 -18.88
CA LYS A 324 -16.57 5.71 -19.71
C LYS A 324 -17.04 6.92 -18.92
N THR A 325 -16.11 7.80 -18.61
CA THR A 325 -16.34 9.06 -17.89
C THR A 325 -16.14 10.30 -18.80
N ASP A 326 -16.14 10.09 -20.12
CA ASP A 326 -16.06 11.15 -21.12
C ASP A 326 -17.18 12.20 -20.91
N GLY A 327 -16.81 13.47 -20.84
CA GLY A 327 -17.75 14.58 -20.62
C GLY A 327 -18.16 14.84 -19.17
N GLN A 328 -17.64 14.07 -18.19
CA GLN A 328 -17.79 14.36 -16.76
C GLN A 328 -16.70 15.32 -16.26
N SER A 329 -16.90 15.86 -15.05
CA SER A 329 -15.86 16.60 -14.30
C SER A 329 -14.85 15.64 -13.66
N ASN A 330 -14.06 14.96 -14.51
CA ASN A 330 -13.06 14.00 -14.07
C ASN A 330 -11.96 14.67 -13.22
N PRO A 331 -11.47 14.01 -12.15
CA PRO A 331 -10.23 14.41 -11.50
C PRO A 331 -9.06 14.25 -12.48
N PRO A 332 -8.00 15.08 -12.38
CA PRO A 332 -6.79 14.88 -13.16
C PRO A 332 -6.12 13.56 -12.79
N ALA A 333 -5.38 13.01 -13.76
CA ALA A 333 -4.63 11.78 -13.65
C ALA A 333 -3.71 11.79 -12.43
N ARG A 334 -3.69 10.68 -11.69
CA ARG A 334 -3.04 10.64 -10.37
C ARG A 334 -2.57 9.26 -9.96
N ALA A 335 -1.58 9.26 -9.08
CA ALA A 335 -1.01 8.06 -8.48
C ALA A 335 -0.67 8.29 -7.00
N GLY A 336 -0.75 7.23 -6.18
CA GLY A 336 -0.46 7.31 -4.75
C GLY A 336 -1.58 7.95 -3.92
N HIS A 337 -2.79 7.94 -4.45
CA HIS A 337 -4.05 8.23 -3.77
C HIS A 337 -4.60 6.97 -3.07
N THR A 338 -5.50 7.16 -2.12
CA THR A 338 -6.28 6.09 -1.49
C THR A 338 -7.75 6.19 -1.90
N CYS A 339 -8.46 5.07 -1.98
CA CYS A 339 -9.89 5.05 -2.30
C CYS A 339 -10.66 4.25 -1.25
N HIS A 340 -11.79 4.80 -0.82
CA HIS A 340 -12.58 4.28 0.28
C HIS A 340 -14.02 4.11 -0.17
N ALA A 341 -14.56 2.91 -0.02
CA ALA A 341 -15.94 2.61 -0.37
C ALA A 341 -16.85 2.98 0.81
N TYR A 342 -17.86 3.82 0.57
CA TYR A 342 -18.78 4.31 1.61
C TYR A 342 -20.14 4.65 1.00
N ARG A 343 -21.21 3.95 1.42
CA ARG A 343 -22.59 4.24 1.01
C ARG A 343 -22.77 4.35 -0.51
N GLY A 344 -22.28 3.36 -1.26
CA GLY A 344 -22.35 3.35 -2.73
C GLY A 344 -21.45 4.38 -3.44
N GLN A 345 -20.60 5.10 -2.70
CA GLN A 345 -19.67 6.10 -3.25
C GLN A 345 -18.23 5.66 -3.03
N ILE A 346 -17.36 6.02 -3.97
CA ILE A 346 -15.90 5.94 -3.83
C ILE A 346 -15.40 7.32 -3.45
N LEU A 347 -14.85 7.44 -2.26
CA LEU A 347 -14.14 8.62 -1.80
C LEU A 347 -12.65 8.47 -2.16
N VAL A 348 -12.17 9.27 -3.10
CA VAL A 348 -10.76 9.35 -3.51
C VAL A 348 -10.08 10.44 -2.69
N ILE A 349 -8.92 10.12 -2.11
CA ILE A 349 -8.16 11.01 -1.24
C ILE A 349 -6.70 11.09 -1.72
N GLY A 350 -6.21 12.31 -1.86
CA GLY A 350 -4.86 12.67 -2.30
C GLY A 350 -4.53 12.18 -3.70
N GLY A 351 -3.26 11.81 -3.87
CA GLY A 351 -2.64 11.45 -5.13
C GLY A 351 -1.77 12.59 -5.67
N TYR A 352 -0.65 12.22 -6.27
CA TYR A 352 0.22 13.15 -6.97
C TYR A 352 -0.29 13.35 -8.39
N THR A 353 -0.44 14.59 -8.85
CA THR A 353 -0.98 14.94 -10.18
C THR A 353 0.07 15.48 -11.16
N GLY A 354 1.35 15.14 -10.96
CA GLY A 354 2.41 15.48 -11.91
C GLY A 354 2.99 16.89 -11.74
N GLN A 355 3.48 17.44 -12.86
CA GLN A 355 4.05 18.79 -12.92
C GLN A 355 2.98 19.90 -13.05
N GLU A 356 1.70 19.58 -12.86
CA GLU A 356 0.65 20.58 -12.80
C GLU A 356 0.93 21.58 -11.66
N LEU A 357 0.93 22.87 -12.01
CA LEU A 357 1.34 23.97 -11.12
C LEU A 357 0.19 24.52 -10.25
N SER A 358 -0.98 23.89 -10.33
CA SER A 358 -2.15 24.17 -9.48
C SER A 358 -2.13 23.32 -8.22
N CYS A 359 -2.66 23.86 -7.13
CA CYS A 359 -3.03 23.03 -5.98
C CYS A 359 -4.25 22.16 -6.31
N ASP A 360 -4.24 20.93 -5.80
CA ASP A 360 -5.34 19.99 -5.82
C ASP A 360 -5.81 19.76 -4.38
N THR A 361 -7.12 19.90 -4.13
CA THR A 361 -7.70 19.54 -2.82
C THR A 361 -7.53 18.05 -2.54
N GLY A 362 -7.37 17.23 -3.59
CA GLY A 362 -7.18 15.80 -3.51
C GLY A 362 -8.42 15.07 -2.98
N VAL A 363 -9.61 15.68 -3.02
CA VAL A 363 -10.85 15.03 -2.56
C VAL A 363 -11.81 14.94 -3.73
N TYR A 364 -12.19 13.71 -4.10
CA TYR A 364 -13.15 13.46 -5.17
C TYR A 364 -14.10 12.34 -4.78
N VAL A 365 -15.32 12.40 -5.30
CA VAL A 365 -16.38 11.43 -5.01
C VAL A 365 -16.93 10.88 -6.31
N PHE A 366 -17.02 9.55 -6.41
CA PHE A 366 -17.61 8.86 -7.55
C PHE A 366 -18.78 8.00 -7.08
N ASP A 367 -19.96 8.18 -7.66
CA ASP A 367 -21.11 7.29 -7.43
C ASP A 367 -20.87 5.98 -8.19
N ALA A 368 -20.66 4.90 -7.44
CA ALA A 368 -20.34 3.59 -7.98
C ALA A 368 -21.52 2.94 -8.72
N SER A 369 -22.75 3.40 -8.49
CA SER A 369 -24.00 2.89 -9.08
C SER A 369 -24.34 3.59 -10.41
N SER A 370 -24.30 4.93 -10.42
CA SER A 370 -24.57 5.73 -11.64
C SER A 370 -23.35 5.92 -12.54
N LEU A 371 -22.16 5.56 -12.05
CA LEU A 371 -20.87 5.71 -12.72
C LEU A 371 -20.52 7.17 -13.05
N GLN A 372 -20.86 8.09 -12.14
CA GLN A 372 -20.65 9.53 -12.30
C GLN A 372 -19.81 10.13 -11.16
N TRP A 373 -18.84 10.97 -11.50
CA TRP A 373 -18.20 11.88 -10.54
C TRP A 373 -19.20 12.90 -9.98
N GLN A 374 -19.07 13.19 -8.68
CA GLN A 374 -19.96 14.05 -7.89
C GLN A 374 -19.20 15.25 -7.34
N THR A 375 -19.87 16.40 -7.22
CA THR A 375 -19.31 17.60 -6.56
C THR A 375 -19.54 17.62 -5.05
N SER A 376 -20.32 16.68 -4.51
CA SER A 376 -20.56 16.55 -3.06
C SER A 376 -20.52 15.10 -2.63
N PHE A 377 -19.94 14.83 -1.47
CA PHE A 377 -20.10 13.60 -0.73
C PHE A 377 -21.48 13.54 -0.06
N LYS A 378 -22.10 12.34 -0.05
CA LYS A 378 -23.34 12.04 0.67
C LYS A 378 -23.09 11.24 1.93
N GLY A 379 -23.34 11.87 3.08
CA GLY A 379 -23.03 11.31 4.38
C GLY A 379 -24.08 10.34 4.92
N GLY A 380 -23.78 9.78 6.09
CA GLY A 380 -24.73 9.12 6.97
C GLY A 380 -24.09 8.08 7.88
N ASN A 381 -24.76 7.76 8.98
CA ASN A 381 -24.26 6.84 10.03
C ASN A 381 -24.30 5.35 9.66
N GLU A 382 -24.87 4.99 8.53
CA GLU A 382 -24.93 3.59 8.06
C GLU A 382 -23.93 3.41 6.93
N THR A 383 -22.89 2.60 7.12
CA THR A 383 -21.84 2.39 6.11
C THR A 383 -22.31 1.56 4.92
N GLY A 384 -23.29 0.67 5.12
CA GLY A 384 -23.97 -0.07 4.06
C GLY A 384 -23.11 -1.14 3.38
N GLY A 385 -22.20 -1.78 4.11
CA GLY A 385 -21.43 -2.95 3.66
C GLY A 385 -20.11 -2.65 2.94
N ASP A 386 -19.87 -1.40 2.57
CA ASP A 386 -18.77 -1.02 1.68
C ASP A 386 -17.41 -0.86 2.37
N SER A 387 -17.37 -0.37 3.61
CA SER A 387 -16.13 -0.25 4.41
C SER A 387 -15.90 -1.40 5.41
N THR A 388 -16.95 -2.20 5.69
CA THR A 388 -16.94 -3.22 6.76
C THR A 388 -16.83 -4.65 6.26
N ASN A 389 -17.04 -4.89 4.95
CA ASN A 389 -17.19 -6.22 4.36
C ASN A 389 -18.37 -7.04 4.95
N ILE A 390 -19.43 -6.38 5.42
CA ILE A 390 -20.60 -7.02 6.03
C ILE A 390 -21.82 -6.84 5.13
N TYR A 391 -22.42 -7.94 4.69
CA TYR A 391 -23.75 -7.91 4.12
C TYR A 391 -24.81 -7.92 5.23
N GLU A 392 -25.68 -6.91 5.26
CA GLU A 392 -26.80 -6.83 6.20
C GLU A 392 -28.15 -7.05 5.50
N PRO A 393 -28.75 -8.25 5.59
CA PRO A 393 -30.05 -8.50 4.98
C PRO A 393 -31.14 -7.63 5.62
N ASN A 394 -31.98 -7.03 4.77
CA ASN A 394 -33.08 -6.12 5.12
C ASN A 394 -32.69 -4.67 5.52
N LYS A 395 -31.43 -4.25 5.40
CA LYS A 395 -31.08 -2.81 5.37
C LYS A 395 -31.17 -2.24 3.95
N ASN A 396 -31.30 -0.92 3.84
CA ASN A 396 -31.24 -0.23 2.55
C ASN A 396 -29.82 -0.38 1.96
N SER A 397 -29.72 -0.95 0.76
CA SER A 397 -28.46 -0.88 0.01
C SER A 397 -28.29 0.50 -0.59
N PHE A 398 -27.18 1.17 -0.29
CA PHE A 398 -26.77 2.41 -0.95
C PHE A 398 -26.10 2.15 -2.31
N TYR A 399 -25.67 0.91 -2.55
CA TYR A 399 -25.10 0.46 -3.81
C TYR A 399 -26.13 -0.29 -4.69
N ASN A 400 -26.08 -0.04 -5.99
CA ASN A 400 -26.75 -0.81 -7.02
C ASN A 400 -25.73 -1.27 -8.07
N VAL A 401 -25.82 -2.51 -8.52
CA VAL A 401 -24.98 -3.04 -9.61
C VAL A 401 -25.26 -2.21 -10.88
N PRO A 402 -24.25 -1.53 -11.46
CA PRO A 402 -24.47 -0.66 -12.62
C PRO A 402 -24.99 -1.43 -13.82
N ALA A 403 -25.84 -0.79 -14.63
CA ALA A 403 -26.33 -1.38 -15.88
C ALA A 403 -25.19 -1.86 -16.81
N LEU A 404 -24.04 -1.17 -16.76
CA LEU A 404 -22.81 -1.58 -17.45
C LEU A 404 -22.30 -2.96 -16.99
N VAL A 405 -22.29 -3.22 -15.68
CA VAL A 405 -21.89 -4.52 -15.10
C VAL A 405 -22.97 -5.58 -15.35
N VAL A 406 -24.25 -5.26 -15.12
CA VAL A 406 -25.39 -6.16 -15.42
C VAL A 406 -25.37 -6.64 -16.87
N SER A 407 -24.95 -5.80 -17.82
CA SER A 407 -24.81 -6.19 -19.24
C SER A 407 -23.77 -7.30 -19.50
N GLN A 408 -22.80 -7.50 -18.58
CA GLN A 408 -21.74 -8.50 -18.70
C GLN A 408 -22.06 -9.81 -17.96
N ILE A 409 -22.78 -9.73 -16.83
CA ILE A 409 -23.00 -10.86 -15.92
C ILE A 409 -24.46 -11.29 -15.76
N GLY A 410 -25.41 -10.57 -16.37
CA GLY A 410 -26.85 -10.78 -16.20
C GLY A 410 -27.39 -10.24 -14.87
N GLY A 411 -28.59 -10.66 -14.50
CA GLY A 411 -29.29 -10.19 -13.30
C GLY A 411 -29.92 -8.80 -13.45
N GLY A 412 -29.86 -8.01 -12.38
CA GLY A 412 -30.36 -6.64 -12.30
C GLY A 412 -29.61 -5.82 -11.25
N SER A 413 -30.08 -4.59 -10.99
CA SER A 413 -29.38 -3.63 -10.11
C SER A 413 -29.24 -4.10 -8.66
N THR A 414 -30.10 -5.01 -8.22
CA THR A 414 -30.09 -5.60 -6.88
C THR A 414 -29.42 -6.97 -6.81
N GLY A 415 -28.78 -7.44 -7.88
CA GLY A 415 -28.15 -8.77 -7.94
C GLY A 415 -28.81 -9.74 -8.92
N GLY A 416 -28.79 -11.03 -8.61
CA GLY A 416 -29.24 -12.12 -9.48
C GLY A 416 -28.31 -12.41 -10.67
N ALA A 417 -26.99 -12.18 -10.53
CA ALA A 417 -26.02 -12.44 -11.59
C ALA A 417 -26.12 -13.90 -12.10
N THR A 418 -26.18 -14.08 -13.43
CA THR A 418 -26.34 -15.39 -14.07
C THR A 418 -25.00 -16.02 -14.49
N VAL A 419 -23.94 -15.22 -14.57
CA VAL A 419 -22.56 -15.69 -14.74
C VAL A 419 -21.95 -15.98 -13.37
N THR A 420 -21.99 -17.24 -12.94
CA THR A 420 -21.61 -17.69 -11.59
C THR A 420 -20.20 -18.27 -11.47
N ALA A 421 -19.38 -18.17 -12.53
CA ALA A 421 -18.01 -18.69 -12.58
C ALA A 421 -17.15 -17.89 -13.58
N PRO A 422 -15.80 -17.95 -13.50
CA PRO A 422 -14.92 -17.23 -14.41
C PRO A 422 -15.13 -17.63 -15.88
N GLN A 423 -15.13 -16.64 -16.78
CA GLN A 423 -15.28 -16.89 -18.22
C GLN A 423 -14.04 -17.55 -18.86
N ARG A 424 -12.88 -17.50 -18.21
CA ARG A 424 -11.66 -18.18 -18.62
C ARG A 424 -11.24 -19.17 -17.55
N THR A 425 -10.82 -20.35 -17.99
CA THR A 425 -10.39 -21.43 -17.09
C THR A 425 -9.27 -20.94 -16.17
N PRO A 426 -9.39 -21.12 -14.84
CA PRO A 426 -8.31 -20.87 -13.90
C PRO A 426 -7.12 -21.82 -14.15
N VAL A 427 -5.99 -21.62 -13.46
CA VAL A 427 -5.03 -22.73 -13.30
C VAL A 427 -5.69 -23.90 -12.54
N ALA A 428 -5.20 -25.13 -12.79
CA ALA A 428 -5.63 -26.28 -12.01
C ALA A 428 -5.44 -26.02 -10.50
N ASP A 429 -6.39 -26.49 -9.70
CA ASP A 429 -6.53 -26.23 -8.27
C ASP A 429 -6.88 -24.79 -7.83
N SER A 430 -7.41 -23.94 -8.71
CA SER A 430 -7.98 -22.65 -8.26
C SER A 430 -9.27 -22.85 -7.46
N PRO A 431 -9.50 -22.10 -6.36
CA PRO A 431 -10.80 -22.03 -5.69
C PRO A 431 -11.93 -21.60 -6.64
N LEU A 432 -11.60 -20.92 -7.75
CA LEU A 432 -12.57 -20.39 -8.69
C LEU A 432 -13.05 -21.43 -9.72
N THR A 433 -12.66 -22.70 -9.57
CA THR A 433 -13.19 -23.81 -10.39
C THR A 433 -14.55 -24.29 -9.85
N GLY A 434 -15.62 -24.07 -10.62
CA GLY A 434 -17.02 -24.42 -10.27
C GLY A 434 -17.34 -25.92 -10.12
N THR A 435 -16.32 -26.76 -9.90
CA THR A 435 -16.42 -28.18 -9.52
C THR A 435 -16.11 -28.42 -8.05
N ASN A 436 -15.54 -27.44 -7.33
CA ASN A 436 -15.44 -27.51 -5.88
C ASN A 436 -16.75 -26.99 -5.26
N PRO A 437 -17.55 -27.81 -4.54
CA PRO A 437 -18.81 -27.36 -3.95
C PRO A 437 -18.63 -26.18 -2.99
N ASP A 438 -17.48 -26.09 -2.31
CA ASP A 438 -17.16 -25.06 -1.31
C ASP A 438 -17.00 -23.65 -1.90
N TYR A 439 -16.90 -23.54 -3.24
CA TYR A 439 -16.74 -22.28 -3.98
C TYR A 439 -17.83 -22.06 -5.04
N THR A 440 -18.93 -22.80 -4.95
CA THR A 440 -20.16 -22.45 -5.68
C THR A 440 -20.82 -21.22 -5.07
N TYR A 441 -21.57 -20.45 -5.86
CA TYR A 441 -22.38 -19.34 -5.33
C TYR A 441 -23.34 -19.86 -4.26
N ASN A 442 -23.04 -19.56 -3.00
CA ASN A 442 -23.83 -19.98 -1.86
C ASN A 442 -24.45 -18.74 -1.19
N PRO A 443 -25.70 -18.35 -1.53
CA PRO A 443 -26.38 -17.22 -0.90
C PRO A 443 -26.65 -17.43 0.60
N ASN A 444 -26.39 -18.64 1.13
CA ASN A 444 -26.50 -19.00 2.54
C ASN A 444 -25.14 -19.40 3.13
N ALA A 445 -24.02 -19.03 2.51
CA ALA A 445 -22.71 -19.19 3.14
C ALA A 445 -22.77 -18.46 4.49
N PRO A 446 -22.40 -19.10 5.62
CA PRO A 446 -22.44 -18.47 6.92
C PRO A 446 -21.33 -17.43 7.01
N GLN A 447 -21.57 -16.25 6.44
CA GLN A 447 -20.93 -15.03 6.88
C GLN A 447 -21.17 -14.96 8.39
N GLN A 448 -20.11 -14.75 9.17
CA GLN A 448 -20.20 -14.67 10.61
C GLN A 448 -21.11 -13.49 10.96
N SER A 449 -22.40 -13.76 11.18
CA SER A 449 -23.29 -12.85 11.87
C SER A 449 -22.63 -12.60 13.22
N PRO A 450 -22.21 -11.37 13.51
CA PRO A 450 -21.62 -11.13 14.80
C PRO A 450 -22.77 -11.22 15.86
N VAL A 451 -22.44 -11.47 17.14
CA VAL A 451 -23.44 -11.87 18.17
C VAL A 451 -23.58 -10.84 19.29
N LEU A 452 -24.70 -10.09 19.36
CA LEU A 452 -24.93 -8.97 20.30
C LEU A 452 -24.40 -9.15 21.74
N VAL A 453 -23.30 -8.48 22.06
CA VAL A 453 -22.89 -8.06 23.41
C VAL A 453 -23.55 -6.70 23.71
N THR A 454 -24.51 -6.72 24.63
CA THR A 454 -25.11 -5.49 25.15
C THR A 454 -24.28 -4.97 26.31
N SER A 455 -23.76 -3.75 26.22
CA SER A 455 -23.02 -3.11 27.32
C SER A 455 -23.83 -1.97 27.93
N THR A 456 -24.34 -2.17 29.15
CA THR A 456 -25.03 -1.11 29.90
C THR A 456 -23.99 -0.24 30.63
N ILE A 457 -23.88 1.03 30.24
CA ILE A 457 -22.98 2.00 30.89
C ILE A 457 -23.82 2.96 31.74
N THR A 458 -23.57 3.00 33.04
CA THR A 458 -24.19 3.98 33.96
C THR A 458 -23.27 5.19 34.12
N GLY A 459 -23.60 6.32 33.49
CA GLY A 459 -22.88 7.58 33.68
C GLY A 459 -23.21 8.25 35.01
N SER A 460 -22.28 9.04 35.55
CA SER A 460 -22.41 9.76 36.84
C SER A 460 -23.47 10.90 36.86
N ALA A 461 -24.26 11.04 35.79
CA ALA A 461 -25.41 11.92 35.69
C ALA A 461 -26.75 11.18 35.44
N GLY A 462 -26.77 9.84 35.49
CA GLY A 462 -28.01 9.05 35.41
C GLY A 462 -28.64 8.92 34.01
N VAL A 463 -27.89 9.21 32.94
CA VAL A 463 -28.31 8.92 31.56
C VAL A 463 -27.81 7.51 31.20
N GLU A 464 -28.74 6.63 30.86
CA GLU A 464 -28.46 5.28 30.36
C GLU A 464 -28.43 5.30 28.82
N THR A 465 -27.28 5.02 28.23
CA THR A 465 -27.15 4.80 26.78
C THR A 465 -26.95 3.32 26.52
N THR A 466 -27.89 2.69 25.80
CA THR A 466 -27.77 1.28 25.40
C THR A 466 -26.96 1.20 24.11
N VAL A 467 -25.76 0.62 24.18
CA VAL A 467 -24.93 0.33 23.01
C VAL A 467 -24.96 -1.18 22.75
N VAL A 468 -25.19 -1.52 21.48
CA VAL A 468 -25.30 -2.88 20.96
C VAL A 468 -24.10 -3.14 20.06
N THR A 469 -23.26 -4.13 20.38
CA THR A 469 -22.04 -4.44 19.62
C THR A 469 -21.76 -5.93 19.70
N GLU A 470 -21.27 -6.57 18.66
CA GLU A 470 -21.52 -8.00 18.43
C GLU A 470 -20.24 -8.90 18.50
N THR A 471 -20.28 -10.09 19.16
CA THR A 471 -19.13 -11.00 19.47
C THR A 471 -19.51 -12.50 19.57
N PRO A 472 -18.91 -13.42 18.77
CA PRO A 472 -19.39 -14.80 18.53
C PRO A 472 -19.29 -15.80 19.71
N THR A 473 -20.12 -16.86 19.67
CA THR A 473 -20.09 -18.00 20.62
C THR A 473 -19.78 -19.33 19.92
N ASN A 474 -18.82 -20.09 20.45
CA ASN A 474 -18.48 -21.43 19.97
C ASN A 474 -19.23 -22.50 20.79
N GLN A 475 -19.97 -23.40 20.11
CA GLN A 475 -20.39 -24.67 20.70
C GLN A 475 -19.35 -25.78 20.43
N PRO A 476 -19.06 -26.67 21.40
CA PRO A 476 -18.10 -27.75 21.22
C PRO A 476 -18.69 -28.92 20.44
N SER A 477 -18.10 -29.25 19.30
CA SER A 477 -18.42 -30.48 18.55
C SER A 477 -17.67 -31.69 19.13
N ASN A 478 -18.40 -32.60 19.76
CA ASN A 478 -17.90 -33.92 20.09
C ASN A 478 -17.61 -34.72 18.80
N SER A 479 -16.36 -35.13 18.58
CA SER A 479 -16.04 -36.18 17.59
C SER A 479 -15.39 -37.37 18.30
N GLY A 480 -16.01 -38.54 18.13
CA GLY A 480 -15.55 -39.78 18.76
C GLY A 480 -14.43 -40.45 17.96
N ASN A 481 -13.60 -41.21 18.68
CA ASN A 481 -12.57 -42.07 18.11
C ASN A 481 -13.09 -42.93 16.94
N ASN A 482 -12.28 -43.08 15.90
CA ASN A 482 -11.84 -44.44 15.58
C ASN A 482 -10.48 -44.50 14.89
N SER A 483 -9.60 -45.31 15.46
CA SER A 483 -8.28 -45.62 14.93
C SER A 483 -8.36 -46.68 13.82
N ASN A 484 -7.49 -46.59 12.81
CA ASN A 484 -6.78 -47.79 12.37
C ASN A 484 -5.42 -47.47 11.75
N ARG A 485 -4.39 -48.20 12.19
CA ARG A 485 -3.02 -48.15 11.65
C ARG A 485 -2.85 -49.23 10.58
N GLY A 486 -2.11 -48.91 9.53
CA GLY A 486 -1.63 -49.89 8.55
C GLY A 486 -0.26 -49.50 8.02
N ALA A 487 0.76 -50.28 8.37
CA ALA A 487 2.09 -50.31 7.76
C ALA A 487 2.38 -51.81 7.43
N SER A 488 3.24 -52.24 6.50
CA SER A 488 4.52 -51.69 6.03
C SER A 488 4.98 -52.38 4.72
N VAL A 489 6.15 -51.96 4.20
CA VAL A 489 7.15 -52.71 3.38
C VAL A 489 7.03 -52.70 1.83
N GLY A 490 8.15 -52.36 1.17
CA GLY A 490 8.48 -52.73 -0.22
C GLY A 490 9.74 -52.01 -0.76
N ILE A 491 10.87 -52.70 -0.93
CA ILE A 491 12.19 -52.14 -1.38
C ILE A 491 12.59 -52.72 -2.76
N ILE A 492 13.56 -52.04 -3.42
CA ILE A 492 14.48 -52.46 -4.51
C ILE A 492 14.01 -51.91 -5.89
N VAL A 493 14.80 -51.21 -6.74
CA VAL A 493 16.20 -51.35 -7.18
C VAL A 493 16.93 -49.98 -7.27
N GLY A 494 18.21 -49.92 -6.89
CA GLY A 494 19.11 -48.81 -7.23
C GLY A 494 20.23 -49.25 -8.20
N ALA A 495 20.47 -48.47 -9.26
CA ALA A 495 21.64 -48.61 -10.14
C ALA A 495 21.96 -47.34 -10.98
N THR A 496 20.96 -46.51 -11.32
CA THR A 496 21.11 -45.38 -12.28
C THR A 496 21.41 -44.02 -11.64
N VAL A 497 21.13 -43.81 -10.35
CA VAL A 497 21.17 -42.47 -9.73
C VAL A 497 22.60 -41.96 -9.47
N GLY A 498 23.55 -42.86 -9.18
CA GLY A 498 24.94 -42.48 -8.85
C GLY A 498 25.70 -41.83 -10.02
N GLY A 499 25.47 -42.28 -11.25
CA GLY A 499 26.14 -41.74 -12.43
C GLY A 499 25.70 -40.31 -12.76
N VAL A 500 24.40 -40.02 -12.64
CA VAL A 500 23.84 -38.68 -12.91
C VAL A 500 24.33 -37.67 -11.87
N ALA A 501 24.32 -38.04 -10.58
CA ALA A 501 24.81 -37.18 -9.50
C ALA A 501 26.31 -36.82 -9.69
N PHE A 502 27.14 -37.78 -10.13
CA PHE A 502 28.55 -37.53 -10.39
C PHE A 502 28.78 -36.59 -11.59
N VAL A 503 28.04 -36.77 -12.68
CA VAL A 503 28.13 -35.91 -13.89
C VAL A 503 27.66 -34.48 -13.58
N VAL A 504 26.55 -34.32 -12.85
CA VAL A 504 26.06 -33.01 -12.42
C VAL A 504 27.05 -32.33 -11.47
N GLY A 505 27.61 -33.06 -10.50
CA GLY A 505 28.65 -32.54 -9.61
C GLY A 505 29.91 -32.09 -10.35
N ALA A 506 30.36 -32.85 -11.35
CA ALA A 506 31.49 -32.48 -12.19
C ALA A 506 31.22 -31.24 -13.06
N LEU A 507 30.02 -31.12 -13.64
CA LEU A 507 29.61 -29.93 -14.40
C LEU A 507 29.52 -28.67 -13.54
N LEU A 508 28.94 -28.77 -12.34
CA LEU A 508 28.88 -27.65 -11.38
C LEU A 508 30.28 -27.24 -10.91
N PHE A 509 31.20 -28.19 -10.71
CA PHE A 509 32.59 -27.89 -10.36
C PHE A 509 33.35 -27.21 -11.50
N LEU A 510 33.14 -27.64 -12.76
CA LEU A 510 33.71 -26.99 -13.93
C LEU A 510 33.16 -25.58 -14.16
N LEU A 511 31.85 -25.37 -13.95
CA LEU A 511 31.21 -24.04 -13.96
C LEU A 511 31.78 -23.14 -12.85
N PHE A 512 31.99 -23.66 -11.65
CA PHE A 512 32.62 -22.92 -10.56
C PHE A 512 34.07 -22.53 -10.88
N LEU A 513 34.87 -23.43 -11.47
CA LEU A 513 36.23 -23.11 -11.90
C LEU A 513 36.25 -22.09 -13.05
N TRP A 514 35.32 -22.18 -14.00
CA TRP A 514 35.16 -21.20 -15.07
C TRP A 514 34.77 -19.82 -14.53
N TYR A 515 33.77 -19.77 -13.64
CA TYR A 515 33.36 -18.54 -12.95
C TYR A 515 34.54 -17.90 -12.18
N LYS A 516 35.27 -18.70 -11.40
CA LYS A 516 36.42 -18.20 -10.62
C LYS A 516 37.55 -17.66 -11.51
N ARG A 517 37.77 -18.29 -12.67
CA ARG A 517 38.71 -17.81 -13.69
C ARG A 517 38.20 -16.52 -14.34
N ARG A 518 36.92 -16.42 -14.67
CA ARG A 518 36.31 -15.23 -15.29
C ARG A 518 36.32 -14.02 -14.36
N VAL A 519 36.08 -14.22 -13.06
CA VAL A 519 36.22 -13.17 -12.04
C VAL A 519 37.67 -12.68 -11.93
N LYS A 520 38.67 -13.58 -12.06
CA LYS A 520 40.08 -13.17 -12.08
C LYS A 520 40.43 -12.35 -13.32
N GLU A 521 40.02 -12.78 -14.50
CA GLU A 521 40.20 -12.05 -15.76
C GLU A 521 39.55 -10.65 -15.72
N LEU A 522 38.33 -10.55 -15.17
CA LEU A 522 37.65 -9.26 -14.97
C LEU A 522 38.43 -8.36 -14.00
N ARG A 523 38.91 -8.91 -12.87
CA ARG A 523 39.69 -8.14 -11.90
C ARG A 523 41.00 -7.60 -12.50
N GLU A 524 41.73 -8.43 -13.23
CA GLU A 524 42.96 -8.03 -13.93
C GLU A 524 42.68 -6.93 -14.96
N SER A 525 41.57 -7.01 -15.70
CA SER A 525 41.17 -5.95 -16.65
C SER A 525 40.75 -4.63 -15.96
N TYR A 526 40.16 -4.68 -14.77
CA TYR A 526 39.82 -3.50 -13.96
C TYR A 526 41.08 -2.82 -13.41
N GLU A 527 42.05 -3.60 -12.93
CA GLU A 527 43.34 -3.12 -12.44
C GLU A 527 44.16 -2.48 -13.58
N GLU A 528 44.17 -3.08 -14.77
CA GLU A 528 44.80 -2.51 -15.98
C GLU A 528 44.12 -1.19 -16.44
N GLN A 529 42.79 -1.10 -16.35
CA GLN A 529 42.05 0.15 -16.64
C GLN A 529 42.36 1.28 -15.64
N GLN A 530 42.51 0.99 -14.34
CA GLN A 530 42.85 2.01 -13.34
C GLN A 530 44.26 2.58 -13.52
N VAL A 531 45.24 1.75 -13.90
CA VAL A 531 46.60 2.19 -14.25
C VAL A 531 46.57 3.03 -15.54
N THR A 532 45.82 2.61 -16.55
CA THR A 532 45.69 3.34 -17.82
C THR A 532 45.00 4.71 -17.66
N GLN A 533 44.09 4.83 -16.68
CA GLN A 533 43.46 6.11 -16.31
C GLN A 533 44.29 6.94 -15.31
N GLY A 534 45.47 6.47 -14.88
CA GLY A 534 46.39 7.24 -14.04
C GLY A 534 45.95 7.43 -12.59
N LEU A 535 44.98 6.64 -12.11
CA LEU A 535 44.45 6.72 -10.74
C LEU A 535 45.37 6.07 -9.70
N VAL A 536 46.22 5.15 -10.15
CA VAL A 536 47.10 4.31 -9.35
C VAL A 536 48.43 4.15 -10.09
N ASP A 537 49.56 4.13 -9.38
CA ASP A 537 50.87 3.88 -9.98
C ASP A 537 51.05 2.40 -10.42
N PRO A 538 52.08 2.06 -11.22
CA PRO A 538 52.33 0.67 -11.66
C PRO A 538 52.66 -0.32 -10.53
N GLU A 539 52.81 0.14 -9.28
CA GLU A 539 53.01 -0.69 -8.09
C GLU A 539 51.73 -0.81 -7.24
N GLY A 540 50.60 -0.25 -7.68
CA GLY A 540 49.31 -0.36 -6.99
C GLY A 540 49.06 0.69 -5.90
N ARG A 541 49.77 1.82 -5.89
CA ARG A 541 49.60 2.88 -4.88
C ARG A 541 48.81 4.09 -5.43
N PRO A 542 47.81 4.62 -4.69
CA PRO A 542 47.05 5.78 -5.13
C PRO A 542 47.90 7.06 -5.08
N MET A 543 47.90 7.85 -6.16
CA MET A 543 48.71 9.07 -6.24
C MET A 543 48.01 10.29 -5.58
N SER A 544 48.71 10.92 -4.63
CA SER A 544 48.27 12.14 -3.94
C SER A 544 48.55 13.40 -4.77
N MET A 545 47.51 14.12 -5.20
CA MET A 545 47.68 15.41 -5.89
C MET A 545 48.08 16.55 -4.93
N ALA A 546 49.20 17.21 -5.22
CA ALA A 546 49.64 18.43 -4.53
C ALA A 546 50.09 19.55 -5.50
N SER A 547 49.24 20.57 -5.62
CA SER A 547 49.57 22.00 -5.82
C SER A 547 50.62 22.45 -6.86
N SER A 548 50.15 22.75 -8.08
CA SER A 548 50.53 23.91 -8.94
C SER A 548 49.61 24.01 -10.19
N GLY A 549 49.48 25.12 -10.94
CA GLY A 549 49.90 26.52 -10.72
C GLY A 549 49.73 27.41 -11.99
N TYR A 550 49.34 28.69 -11.83
CA TYR A 550 49.17 29.72 -12.90
C TYR A 550 48.02 29.48 -13.93
N PRO A 551 47.44 30.52 -14.59
CA PRO A 551 46.13 31.00 -14.10
C PRO A 551 44.97 31.17 -15.10
N ALA A 552 43.76 31.30 -14.52
CA ALA A 552 42.61 32.11 -14.94
C ALA A 552 41.88 31.82 -16.28
N THR A 553 40.65 31.29 -16.15
CA THR A 553 39.43 31.99 -16.61
C THR A 553 38.21 31.49 -15.82
N MET A 554 37.15 32.31 -15.72
CA MET A 554 36.03 32.10 -14.80
C MET A 554 35.11 30.93 -15.18
N ASN A 555 34.70 30.11 -14.20
CA ASN A 555 33.28 29.89 -13.96
C ASN A 555 32.97 29.49 -12.50
N HIS A 556 31.72 29.68 -12.06
CA HIS A 556 31.30 29.57 -10.65
C HIS A 556 31.12 28.14 -10.13
N GLY A 557 31.32 27.99 -8.81
CA GLY A 557 30.47 27.12 -7.98
C GLY A 557 30.76 25.63 -7.97
N ARG A 558 31.87 25.20 -7.36
CA ARG A 558 32.02 23.80 -6.90
C ARG A 558 31.08 23.58 -5.70
N SER A 559 30.05 22.77 -5.88
CA SER A 559 29.02 22.48 -4.87
C SER A 559 29.20 21.04 -4.34
N LYS A 560 28.29 20.57 -3.48
CA LYS A 560 28.40 19.34 -2.68
C LYS A 560 27.99 18.07 -3.47
N GLU A 561 28.34 17.97 -4.75
CA GLU A 561 27.85 16.88 -5.62
C GLU A 561 28.53 15.51 -5.42
N ASP A 562 29.72 15.44 -4.80
CA ASP A 562 30.62 14.26 -4.78
C ASP A 562 30.36 13.23 -3.65
N LEU A 563 29.14 13.12 -3.10
CA LEU A 563 28.84 12.28 -1.93
C LEU A 563 27.70 11.24 -2.10
N MET A 564 27.17 11.07 -3.31
CA MET A 564 26.05 10.14 -3.59
C MET A 564 26.30 9.28 -4.85
N GLU A 565 27.54 8.84 -5.04
CA GLU A 565 27.88 7.91 -6.12
C GLU A 565 27.50 6.47 -5.69
N GLY A 566 26.38 5.94 -6.21
CA GLY A 566 25.95 4.55 -5.99
C GLY A 566 24.60 4.32 -5.29
N VAL A 567 23.75 5.34 -5.14
CA VAL A 567 22.39 5.18 -4.58
C VAL A 567 21.37 5.00 -5.70
N GLU A 568 20.58 3.91 -5.66
CA GLU A 568 19.40 3.77 -6.50
C GLU A 568 18.34 4.80 -6.06
N PRO A 569 17.84 5.67 -6.94
CA PRO A 569 16.81 6.63 -6.57
C PRO A 569 15.50 5.90 -6.25
N THR A 570 14.82 6.37 -5.21
CA THR A 570 13.43 6.00 -4.90
C THR A 570 12.52 6.32 -6.09
N PHE A 571 11.36 5.66 -6.18
CA PHE A 571 10.44 5.90 -7.30
C PHE A 571 10.02 7.38 -7.41
N TRP A 572 9.61 7.99 -6.30
CA TRP A 572 9.30 9.42 -6.26
C TRP A 572 10.52 10.32 -6.46
N GLY A 573 11.73 9.88 -6.07
CA GLY A 573 12.98 10.57 -6.36
C GLY A 573 13.27 10.69 -7.86
N MET A 574 12.99 9.64 -8.64
CA MET A 574 13.08 9.68 -10.11
C MET A 574 12.06 10.64 -10.74
N LEU A 575 10.81 10.61 -10.26
CA LEU A 575 9.72 11.42 -10.81
C LEU A 575 9.90 12.93 -10.50
N LEU A 576 10.38 13.26 -9.30
CA LEU A 576 10.50 14.66 -8.83
C LEU A 576 11.83 15.33 -9.22
N GLN A 577 12.91 14.57 -9.46
CA GLN A 577 14.23 15.11 -9.77
C GLN A 577 14.96 14.38 -10.92
N PRO A 578 14.39 14.32 -12.14
CA PRO A 578 14.91 13.51 -13.26
C PRO A 578 16.33 13.87 -13.74
N ARG A 579 16.90 15.02 -13.31
CA ARG A 579 18.29 15.42 -13.62
C ARG A 579 19.33 14.96 -12.60
N ARG A 580 18.94 14.27 -11.53
CA ARG A 580 19.84 13.73 -10.50
C ARG A 580 20.04 12.22 -10.56
N SER A 581 19.19 11.51 -11.30
CA SER A 581 19.28 10.08 -11.54
C SER A 581 20.06 9.76 -12.83
N LEU A 582 21.25 9.17 -12.66
CA LEU A 582 22.02 8.42 -13.66
C LEU A 582 22.67 9.22 -14.83
N ARG A 583 24.01 9.32 -14.79
CA ARG A 583 24.81 9.17 -16.02
C ARG A 583 24.95 7.69 -16.30
N VAL A 584 24.34 7.22 -17.39
CA VAL A 584 24.52 5.84 -17.87
C VAL A 584 25.98 5.65 -18.31
N VAL A 585 26.66 4.69 -17.70
CA VAL A 585 27.89 4.11 -18.28
C VAL A 585 27.45 2.97 -19.19
N ASN A 586 27.45 3.21 -20.50
CA ASN A 586 27.32 2.13 -21.48
C ASN A 586 28.58 1.25 -21.41
N HIS A 587 28.38 -0.07 -21.45
CA HIS A 587 29.40 -1.05 -21.81
C HIS A 587 29.36 -1.35 -23.31
#